data_AF-A0A2E6E1E3-F1
#
_entry.id   AF-A0A2E6E1E3-F1
#
_cell.length_a   1.000
_cell.length_b   1.000
_cell.length_c   1.000
_cell.angle_alpha   90.00
_cell.angle_beta   90.00
_cell.angle_gamma   90.00
#
_symmetry.space_group_name_H-M   'P 1'
#
loop_
_entity.id
_entity.type
_entity.pdbx_description
1 polymer ?
#
loop_
_entity_poly.entity_id
_entity_poly.type
_entity_poly.pdbx_seq_one_letter_code
_entity_poly.pdbx_strand_id
1 'polypeptide(L)'
;MEKFGDFYREFKNGTIGAEDYWPLWRSVWDCCEHFTSYFEGDISERDNVLGALFSQHTHLRSNFMTPEENVKLQSLSKHVTIFRGGQQVNISGWSWTLEREYAERCAQSGASDNRPLLAVVSSLPSSAVLAYIEKEGASELIVDPLTITIETGDYAKITFERL
;
A
#
# COMPACT_ATOMS: atom_id res chain seq x y z
N MET A 1 6.27 15.92 1.50
CA MET A 1 6.48 16.36 0.10
C MET A 1 7.97 16.46 -0.22
N GLU A 2 8.74 17.31 0.46
CA GLU A 2 10.20 17.47 0.23
C GLU A 2 10.98 16.15 0.32
N LYS A 3 10.78 15.36 1.40
CA LYS A 3 11.41 14.04 1.57
C LYS A 3 11.15 13.06 0.42
N PHE A 4 9.91 13.01 -0.09
CA PHE A 4 9.59 12.15 -1.24
C PHE A 4 10.27 12.65 -2.51
N GLY A 5 10.26 13.97 -2.76
CA GLY A 5 10.92 14.56 -3.92
C GLY A 5 12.44 14.33 -3.93
N ASP A 6 13.09 14.43 -2.76
CA ASP A 6 14.52 14.15 -2.61
C ASP A 6 14.84 12.68 -2.85
N PHE A 7 14.12 11.78 -2.18
CA PHE A 7 14.25 10.34 -2.40
C PHE A 7 14.01 9.97 -3.86
N TYR A 8 12.96 10.50 -4.48
CA TYR A 8 12.63 10.20 -5.88
C TYR A 8 13.71 10.71 -6.84
N ARG A 9 14.29 11.88 -6.59
CA ARG A 9 15.41 12.42 -7.38
C ARG A 9 16.65 11.52 -7.25
N GLU A 10 16.99 11.10 -6.05
CA GLU A 10 18.13 10.18 -5.82
C GLU A 10 17.88 8.80 -6.44
N PHE A 11 16.66 8.27 -6.34
CA PHE A 11 16.23 7.06 -7.01
C PHE A 11 16.42 7.17 -8.54
N LYS A 12 15.95 8.27 -9.15
CA LYS A 12 16.08 8.50 -10.60
C LYS A 12 17.54 8.65 -11.05
N ASN A 13 18.39 9.17 -10.18
CA ASN A 13 19.83 9.31 -10.43
C ASN A 13 20.62 8.03 -10.11
N GLY A 14 19.99 7.01 -9.50
CA GLY A 14 20.65 5.77 -9.10
C GLY A 14 21.72 5.96 -8.01
N THR A 15 21.55 6.97 -7.15
CA THR A 15 22.56 7.32 -6.13
C THR A 15 22.32 6.66 -4.78
N ILE A 16 21.17 6.00 -4.59
CA ILE A 16 20.83 5.30 -3.36
C ILE A 16 21.49 3.91 -3.39
N GLY A 17 22.29 3.59 -2.37
CA GLY A 17 22.88 2.27 -2.20
C GLY A 17 21.81 1.20 -1.92
N ALA A 18 22.04 -0.03 -2.39
CA ALA A 18 21.06 -1.12 -2.27
C ALA A 18 20.64 -1.42 -0.82
N GLU A 19 21.59 -1.37 0.11
CA GLU A 19 21.35 -1.63 1.55
C GLU A 19 20.56 -0.51 2.23
N ASP A 20 20.75 0.74 1.79
CA ASP A 20 20.10 1.91 2.36
C ASP A 20 18.71 2.17 1.74
N TYR A 21 18.45 1.60 0.56
CA TYR A 21 17.26 1.87 -0.24
C TYR A 21 15.94 1.63 0.51
N TRP A 22 15.74 0.42 1.04
CA TRP A 22 14.48 0.05 1.67
C TRP A 22 14.24 0.76 3.01
N PRO A 23 15.23 0.92 3.90
CA PRO A 23 15.08 1.76 5.09
C PRO A 23 14.73 3.22 4.77
N LEU A 24 15.38 3.81 3.75
CA LEU A 24 15.06 5.17 3.31
C LEU A 24 13.64 5.25 2.75
N TRP A 25 13.25 4.28 1.92
CA TRP A 25 11.90 4.24 1.37
C TRP A 25 10.84 4.08 2.46
N ARG A 26 11.10 3.24 3.47
CA ARG A 26 10.22 3.10 4.64
C ARG A 26 10.06 4.42 5.37
N SER A 27 11.16 5.15 5.60
CA SER A 27 11.11 6.47 6.24
C SER A 27 10.25 7.46 5.44
N VAL A 28 10.34 7.44 4.11
CA VAL A 28 9.53 8.30 3.25
C VAL A 28 8.05 7.91 3.32
N TRP A 29 7.74 6.61 3.26
CA TRP A 29 6.39 6.08 3.37
C TRP A 29 5.71 6.51 4.67
N ASP A 30 6.40 6.32 5.82
CA ASP A 30 5.85 6.65 7.14
C ASP A 30 5.69 8.15 7.35
N CYS A 31 6.63 8.97 6.86
CA CYS A 31 6.65 10.41 7.13
C CYS A 31 5.79 11.24 6.18
N CYS A 32 5.32 10.67 5.07
CA CYS A 32 4.62 11.43 4.04
C CYS A 32 3.18 10.93 3.85
N GLU A 33 2.30 11.26 4.78
CA GLU A 33 0.86 10.93 4.73
C GLU A 33 0.17 11.36 3.41
N HIS A 34 0.76 12.32 2.70
CA HIS A 34 0.25 12.87 1.45
C HIS A 34 1.27 12.84 0.31
N PHE A 35 2.24 11.91 0.27
CA PHE A 35 3.16 11.88 -0.89
C PHE A 35 2.41 11.69 -2.22
N THR A 36 1.20 11.13 -2.19
CA THR A 36 0.35 11.01 -3.39
C THR A 36 -0.03 12.35 -4.01
N SER A 37 -0.01 13.45 -3.25
CA SER A 37 -0.23 14.80 -3.80
C SER A 37 0.93 15.30 -4.67
N TYR A 38 2.11 14.66 -4.58
CA TYR A 38 3.24 14.90 -5.49
C TYR A 38 2.86 14.68 -6.95
N PHE A 39 1.91 13.77 -7.21
CA PHE A 39 1.45 13.43 -8.55
C PHE A 39 0.27 14.28 -9.01
N GLU A 40 -0.14 15.30 -8.24
CA GLU A 40 -1.22 16.25 -8.61
C GLU A 40 -2.55 15.59 -9.03
N GLY A 41 -2.81 14.37 -8.56
CA GLY A 41 -4.01 13.59 -8.93
C GLY A 41 -3.84 12.66 -10.12
N ASP A 42 -2.66 12.60 -10.76
CA ASP A 42 -2.35 11.59 -11.77
C ASP A 42 -2.11 10.22 -11.12
N ILE A 43 -3.18 9.44 -11.08
CA ILE A 43 -3.18 8.08 -10.53
C ILE A 43 -2.27 7.16 -11.35
N SER A 44 -2.21 7.34 -12.68
CA SER A 44 -1.42 6.47 -13.54
C SER A 44 0.07 6.70 -13.32
N GLU A 45 0.50 7.95 -13.24
CA GLU A 45 1.89 8.28 -12.95
C GLU A 45 2.28 7.80 -11.54
N ARG A 46 1.43 8.04 -10.54
CA ARG A 46 1.63 7.55 -9.17
C ARG A 46 1.87 6.05 -9.14
N ASP A 47 0.98 5.27 -9.75
CA ASP A 47 1.05 3.81 -9.69
C ASP A 47 2.24 3.26 -10.48
N ASN A 48 2.59 3.87 -11.62
CA ASN A 48 3.80 3.53 -12.37
C ASN A 48 5.08 3.80 -11.56
N VAL A 49 5.15 4.95 -10.88
CA VAL A 49 6.30 5.32 -10.05
C VAL A 49 6.40 4.40 -8.84
N LEU A 50 5.32 4.17 -8.11
CA LEU A 50 5.31 3.26 -6.97
C LEU A 50 5.66 1.83 -7.37
N GLY A 51 5.14 1.33 -8.49
CA GLY A 51 5.53 0.03 -9.04
C GLY A 51 7.02 -0.05 -9.34
N ALA A 52 7.61 0.99 -9.92
CA ALA A 52 9.05 1.06 -10.17
C ALA A 52 9.88 1.08 -8.88
N LEU A 53 9.42 1.79 -7.85
CA LEU A 53 10.07 1.84 -6.53
C LEU A 53 10.02 0.46 -5.85
N PHE A 54 8.85 -0.18 -5.81
CA PHE A 54 8.69 -1.49 -5.19
C PHE A 54 9.35 -2.66 -5.96
N SER A 55 9.80 -2.41 -7.19
CA SER A 55 10.52 -3.38 -8.03
C SER A 55 12.05 -3.29 -7.88
N GLN A 56 12.58 -2.34 -7.13
CA GLN A 56 14.03 -2.25 -6.89
C GLN A 56 14.48 -3.24 -5.83
N HIS A 57 15.71 -3.76 -5.96
CA HIS A 57 16.39 -4.58 -4.93
C HIS A 57 15.45 -5.57 -4.22
N THR A 58 14.61 -6.30 -4.96
CA THR A 58 13.51 -7.09 -4.39
C THR A 58 13.98 -8.17 -3.40
N HIS A 59 15.19 -8.69 -3.60
CA HIS A 59 15.85 -9.63 -2.68
C HIS A 59 16.15 -9.04 -1.29
N LEU A 60 16.16 -7.71 -1.15
CA LEU A 60 16.36 -6.99 0.11
C LEU A 60 15.06 -6.38 0.66
N ARG A 61 13.89 -6.64 0.04
CA ARG A 61 12.62 -5.99 0.41
C ARG A 61 12.21 -6.19 1.86
N SER A 62 12.66 -7.27 2.50
CA SER A 62 12.47 -7.48 3.94
C SER A 62 13.00 -6.34 4.79
N ASN A 63 13.99 -5.58 4.32
CA ASN A 63 14.58 -4.44 5.03
C ASN A 63 13.66 -3.21 5.08
N PHE A 64 12.54 -3.22 4.37
CA PHE A 64 11.49 -2.20 4.46
C PHE A 64 10.65 -2.36 5.74
N MET A 65 10.66 -3.56 6.32
CA MET A 65 9.86 -3.94 7.49
C MET A 65 10.77 -4.17 8.70
N THR A 66 10.22 -4.01 9.91
CA THR A 66 10.89 -4.49 11.12
C THR A 66 10.96 -6.02 11.14
N PRO A 67 11.82 -6.62 11.98
CA PRO A 67 11.82 -8.08 12.16
C PRO A 67 10.45 -8.64 12.57
N GLU A 68 9.71 -7.94 13.44
CA GLU A 68 8.39 -8.35 13.90
C GLU A 68 7.35 -8.29 12.76
N GLU A 69 7.36 -7.21 11.98
CA GLU A 69 6.51 -7.05 10.79
C GLU A 69 6.80 -8.15 9.75
N ASN A 70 8.07 -8.51 9.53
CA ASN A 70 8.45 -9.62 8.65
C ASN A 70 7.89 -10.97 9.14
N VAL A 71 7.98 -11.25 10.44
CA VAL A 71 7.41 -12.45 11.05
C VAL A 71 5.89 -12.47 10.87
N LYS A 72 5.23 -11.33 11.07
CA LYS A 72 3.77 -11.20 10.86
C LYS A 72 3.39 -11.47 9.42
N LEU A 73 4.08 -10.88 8.44
CA LEU A 73 3.85 -11.12 7.02
C LEU A 73 3.96 -12.61 6.66
N GLN A 74 5.00 -13.28 7.16
CA GLN A 74 5.21 -14.72 6.94
C GLN A 74 4.16 -15.60 7.64
N SER A 75 3.57 -15.11 8.74
CA SER A 75 2.53 -15.82 9.49
C SER A 75 1.12 -15.66 8.91
N LEU A 76 0.94 -14.81 7.88
CA LEU A 76 -0.35 -14.66 7.23
C LEU A 76 -0.85 -15.99 6.65
N SER A 77 -2.16 -16.19 6.72
CA SER A 77 -2.79 -17.32 6.04
C SER A 77 -2.48 -17.29 4.54
N LYS A 78 -2.44 -18.45 3.88
CA LYS A 78 -2.14 -18.56 2.44
C LYS A 78 -2.99 -17.61 1.58
N HIS A 79 -4.25 -17.42 2.00
CA HIS A 79 -5.10 -16.38 1.45
C HIS A 79 -5.63 -15.53 2.60
N VAL A 80 -5.76 -14.23 2.34
CA VAL A 80 -6.24 -13.23 3.29
C VAL A 80 -7.42 -12.45 2.71
N THR A 81 -8.25 -11.92 3.59
CA THR A 81 -9.22 -10.89 3.24
C THR A 81 -8.67 -9.55 3.70
N ILE A 82 -8.66 -8.59 2.79
CA ILE A 82 -8.13 -7.25 3.05
C ILE A 82 -9.19 -6.19 2.72
N PHE A 83 -9.09 -5.06 3.40
CA PHE A 83 -10.07 -3.99 3.36
C PHE A 83 -9.39 -2.67 3.05
N ARG A 84 -10.12 -1.78 2.37
CA ARG A 84 -9.69 -0.40 2.16
C ARG A 84 -10.90 0.51 2.19
N GLY A 85 -10.82 1.54 3.03
CA GLY A 85 -11.81 2.59 3.12
C GLY A 85 -11.45 3.80 2.27
N GLY A 86 -12.45 4.42 1.65
CA GLY A 86 -12.28 5.67 0.94
C GLY A 86 -13.58 6.12 0.28
N GLN A 87 -13.43 6.72 -0.89
CA GLN A 87 -14.50 7.13 -1.80
C GLN A 87 -14.14 6.67 -3.22
N GLN A 88 -15.08 6.74 -4.15
CA GLN A 88 -14.92 6.15 -5.48
C GLN A 88 -13.63 6.60 -6.22
N VAL A 89 -13.19 7.84 -6.02
CA VAL A 89 -12.00 8.40 -6.69
C VAL A 89 -10.65 7.93 -6.12
N ASN A 90 -10.61 7.39 -4.88
CA ASN A 90 -9.36 7.00 -4.21
C ASN A 90 -9.36 5.55 -3.68
N ILE A 91 -10.40 4.78 -4.03
CA ILE A 91 -10.58 3.42 -3.56
C ILE A 91 -9.54 2.45 -4.14
N SER A 92 -9.02 2.73 -5.34
CA SER A 92 -7.91 2.01 -5.95
C SER A 92 -6.56 2.59 -5.49
N GLY A 93 -5.98 1.99 -4.46
CA GLY A 93 -4.69 2.42 -3.91
C GLY A 93 -3.89 1.29 -3.28
N TRP A 94 -2.70 1.64 -2.81
CA TRP A 94 -1.66 0.69 -2.39
C TRP A 94 -1.80 0.19 -0.95
N SER A 95 -2.46 0.96 -0.09
CA SER A 95 -2.56 0.70 1.35
C SER A 95 -3.88 0.01 1.69
N TRP A 96 -3.79 -1.17 2.30
CA TRP A 96 -4.92 -1.99 2.71
C TRP A 96 -4.76 -2.40 4.16
N THR A 97 -5.80 -2.98 4.78
CA THR A 97 -5.75 -3.42 6.18
C THR A 97 -6.43 -4.77 6.34
N LEU A 98 -6.04 -5.54 7.36
CA LEU A 98 -6.76 -6.75 7.77
C LEU A 98 -7.98 -6.40 8.65
N GLU A 99 -8.02 -5.21 9.23
CA GLU A 99 -9.05 -4.80 10.18
C GLU A 99 -10.20 -4.07 9.47
N ARG A 100 -11.31 -4.78 9.22
CA ARG A 100 -12.50 -4.19 8.58
C ARG A 100 -12.99 -2.92 9.26
N GLU A 101 -13.11 -2.92 10.59
CA GLU A 101 -13.57 -1.75 11.36
C GLU A 101 -12.63 -0.54 11.19
N TYR A 102 -11.32 -0.78 11.04
CA TYR A 102 -10.37 0.30 10.78
C TYR A 102 -10.60 0.89 9.39
N ALA A 103 -10.78 0.05 8.36
CA ALA A 103 -11.12 0.50 7.02
C ALA A 103 -12.43 1.29 6.96
N GLU A 104 -13.47 0.85 7.69
CA GLU A 104 -14.75 1.56 7.77
C GLU A 104 -14.59 2.96 8.38
N ARG A 105 -13.80 3.09 9.46
CA ARG A 105 -13.46 4.40 10.04
C ARG A 105 -12.73 5.29 9.05
N CYS A 106 -11.75 4.75 8.31
CA CYS A 106 -11.03 5.49 7.27
C CYS A 106 -11.96 5.92 6.12
N ALA A 107 -12.93 5.09 5.72
CA ALA A 107 -13.90 5.46 4.70
C ALA A 107 -14.77 6.64 5.16
N GLN A 108 -15.26 6.58 6.40
CA GLN A 108 -16.11 7.63 6.97
C GLN A 108 -15.35 8.96 7.13
N SER A 109 -14.09 8.93 7.58
CA SER A 109 -13.29 10.14 7.76
C SER A 109 -12.75 10.71 6.44
N GLY A 110 -12.51 9.86 5.45
CA GLY A 110 -11.89 10.23 4.17
C GLY A 110 -12.86 10.58 3.03
N ALA A 111 -14.17 10.34 3.18
CA ALA A 111 -15.16 10.59 2.14
C ALA A 111 -15.63 12.06 2.13
N SER A 112 -14.90 12.90 1.39
CA SER A 112 -15.21 14.34 1.23
C SER A 112 -16.59 14.63 0.64
N ASP A 113 -17.18 13.67 -0.09
CA ASP A 113 -18.50 13.81 -0.73
C ASP A 113 -19.65 13.18 0.09
N ASN A 114 -19.37 12.76 1.33
CA ASN A 114 -20.27 11.99 2.20
C ASN A 114 -20.77 10.67 1.58
N ARG A 115 -19.98 10.04 0.69
CA ARG A 115 -20.27 8.72 0.11
C ARG A 115 -19.14 7.74 0.44
N PRO A 116 -19.03 7.30 1.70
CA PRO A 116 -18.02 6.35 2.11
C PRO A 116 -18.19 5.02 1.38
N LEU A 117 -17.07 4.47 0.94
CA LEU A 117 -16.98 3.23 0.21
C LEU A 117 -15.95 2.32 0.89
N LEU A 118 -16.33 1.07 1.11
CA LEU A 118 -15.46 0.01 1.57
C LEU A 118 -15.18 -0.94 0.40
N ALA A 119 -13.91 -1.08 0.02
CA ALA A 119 -13.48 -2.15 -0.85
C ALA A 119 -13.05 -3.35 0.00
N VAL A 120 -13.54 -4.53 -0.38
CA VAL A 120 -13.21 -5.80 0.25
C VAL A 120 -12.63 -6.71 -0.81
N VAL A 121 -11.39 -7.15 -0.62
CA VAL A 121 -10.77 -8.17 -1.48
C VAL A 121 -10.68 -9.45 -0.68
N SER A 122 -11.49 -10.43 -1.07
CA SER A 122 -11.52 -11.76 -0.44
C SER A 122 -10.59 -12.72 -1.17
N SER A 123 -9.94 -13.60 -0.42
CA SER A 123 -9.08 -14.67 -0.94
C SER A 123 -7.85 -14.19 -1.72
N LEU A 124 -7.29 -13.04 -1.38
CA LEU A 124 -6.03 -12.58 -1.96
C LEU A 124 -4.89 -13.50 -1.50
N PRO A 125 -4.06 -14.06 -2.40
CA PRO A 125 -2.87 -14.81 -2.00
C PRO A 125 -1.95 -13.94 -1.15
N SER A 126 -1.48 -14.42 0.00
CA SER A 126 -0.59 -13.63 0.86
C SER A 126 0.75 -13.28 0.18
N SER A 127 1.16 -14.04 -0.84
CA SER A 127 2.31 -13.73 -1.69
C SER A 127 2.16 -12.46 -2.51
N ALA A 128 0.93 -11.96 -2.71
CA ALA A 128 0.67 -10.68 -3.37
C ALA A 128 0.97 -9.47 -2.46
N VAL A 129 1.07 -9.67 -1.15
CA VAL A 129 1.40 -8.61 -0.19
C VAL A 129 2.89 -8.31 -0.23
N LEU A 130 3.23 -7.07 -0.57
CA LEU A 130 4.61 -6.62 -0.75
C LEU A 130 5.27 -6.30 0.60
N ALA A 131 4.51 -5.75 1.54
CA ALA A 131 4.93 -5.42 2.89
C ALA A 131 3.76 -5.44 3.88
N TYR A 132 4.08 -5.69 5.14
CA TYR A 132 3.19 -5.56 6.30
C TYR A 132 3.78 -4.50 7.23
N ILE A 133 2.96 -3.54 7.65
CA ILE A 133 3.31 -2.46 8.56
C ILE A 133 2.36 -2.51 9.75
N GLU A 134 2.88 -2.31 10.95
CA GLU A 134 2.05 -2.13 12.14
C GLU A 134 2.05 -0.65 12.54
N LYS A 135 0.89 0.02 12.42
CA LYS A 135 0.75 1.45 12.72
C LYS A 135 -0.47 1.68 13.60
N GLU A 136 -0.25 2.29 14.77
CA GLU A 136 -1.32 2.75 15.68
C GLU A 136 -2.36 1.68 16.06
N GLY A 137 -1.92 0.41 16.16
CA GLY A 137 -2.78 -0.71 16.51
C GLY A 137 -3.62 -1.27 15.36
N ALA A 138 -3.35 -0.85 14.11
CA ALA A 138 -3.90 -1.45 12.90
C ALA A 138 -2.77 -1.95 11.99
N SER A 139 -3.10 -2.93 11.16
CA SER A 139 -2.21 -3.41 10.10
C SER A 139 -2.39 -2.55 8.85
N GLU A 140 -1.27 -2.20 8.23
CA GLU A 140 -1.20 -1.73 6.86
C GLU A 140 -0.51 -2.79 6.00
N LEU A 141 -1.18 -3.21 4.93
CA LEU A 141 -0.67 -4.10 3.91
C LEU A 141 -0.42 -3.28 2.65
N ILE A 142 0.79 -3.34 2.12
CA ILE A 142 1.12 -2.72 0.84
C ILE A 142 0.91 -3.75 -0.26
N VAL A 143 0.01 -3.45 -1.19
CA VAL A 143 -0.30 -4.30 -2.34
C VAL A 143 -0.35 -3.44 -3.59
N ASP A 144 0.27 -3.92 -4.67
CA ASP A 144 0.17 -3.27 -5.97
C ASP A 144 -1.30 -3.32 -6.47
N PRO A 145 -1.93 -2.16 -6.79
CA PRO A 145 -3.28 -2.12 -7.34
C PRO A 145 -3.46 -2.95 -8.62
N LEU A 146 -2.41 -3.08 -9.44
CA LEU A 146 -2.44 -3.94 -10.62
C LEU A 146 -2.56 -5.41 -10.21
N THR A 147 -1.82 -5.84 -9.18
CA THR A 147 -1.94 -7.20 -8.63
C THR A 147 -3.34 -7.45 -8.09
N ILE A 148 -3.97 -6.49 -7.39
CA ILE A 148 -5.38 -6.63 -6.99
C ILE A 148 -6.26 -6.89 -8.21
N THR A 149 -6.07 -6.13 -9.30
CA THR A 149 -6.87 -6.27 -10.52
C THR A 149 -6.69 -7.63 -11.19
N ILE A 150 -5.44 -8.11 -11.29
CA ILE A 150 -5.11 -9.41 -11.90
C ILE A 150 -5.61 -10.55 -11.01
N GLU A 151 -5.23 -10.55 -9.72
CA GLU A 151 -5.59 -11.60 -8.77
C GLU A 151 -7.11 -11.67 -8.56
N THR A 152 -7.84 -10.55 -8.62
CA THR A 152 -9.32 -10.57 -8.56
C THR A 152 -9.98 -11.04 -9.86
N GLY A 153 -9.25 -11.06 -10.98
CA GLY A 153 -9.68 -11.73 -12.20
C GLY A 153 -9.57 -13.25 -12.09
N ASP A 154 -8.53 -13.73 -11.40
CA ASP A 154 -8.14 -15.15 -11.43
C ASP A 154 -8.50 -15.94 -10.16
N TYR A 155 -8.44 -15.33 -8.98
CA TYR A 155 -8.49 -16.05 -7.68
C TYR A 155 -9.26 -15.34 -6.56
N ALA A 156 -9.26 -14.00 -6.54
CA ALA A 156 -9.86 -13.17 -5.51
C ALA A 156 -11.22 -12.61 -5.95
N LYS A 157 -12.00 -12.12 -4.99
CA LYS A 157 -13.26 -11.39 -5.26
C LYS A 157 -13.17 -10.01 -4.67
N ILE A 158 -13.34 -8.97 -5.49
CA ILE A 158 -13.51 -7.61 -5.01
C ILE A 158 -15.00 -7.27 -4.90
N THR A 159 -15.41 -6.79 -3.74
CA THR A 159 -16.74 -6.24 -3.51
C THR A 159 -16.63 -4.83 -2.99
N PHE A 160 -17.58 -3.99 -3.40
CA PHE A 160 -17.68 -2.60 -2.96
C PHE A 160 -18.96 -2.43 -2.15
N GLU A 161 -18.82 -2.01 -0.91
CA GLU A 161 -19.92 -1.79 0.02
C GLU A 161 -20.07 -0.29 0.30
N ARG A 162 -21.30 0.23 0.22
CA ARG A 162 -21.61 1.58 0.68
C ARG A 162 -21.87 1.54 2.18
N LEU A 163 -21.27 2.47 2.92
CA LEU A 163 -21.43 2.62 4.37
C LEU A 163 -22.44 3.72 4.72
#